data_AF-A0A819WRS6-F1
#
_entry.id   AF-A0A819WRS6-F1
#
_cell.length_a   1.000
_cell.length_b   1.000
_cell.length_c   1.000
_cell.angle_alpha   90.00
_cell.angle_beta   90.00
_cell.angle_gamma   90.00
#
_symmetry.space_group_name_H-M   'P 1'
#
loop_
_entity.id
_entity.type
_entity.pdbx_description
1 polymer ?
#
loop_
_entity_poly.entity_id
_entity_poly.type
_entity_poly.pdbx_seq_one_letter_code
_entity_poly.pdbx_strand_id
1 'polypeptide(L)'
;MNDGCVQEEIRFTVCPEMIISLLVCEVMKDDECIFLIGCERYCSYKGYGFGLEFKADFVDDTPKDAWGRKMCHVVAIDAICLSSSSMQFNIPSIQRELTKAYAGFQNLNLSSEQHIVGVATGNWGCGAFNGDIELKGKKVQKNNK
;
A
#
# COMPACT_ATOMS: atom_id res chain seq x y z
N MET A 1 -4.18 -2.79 17.40
CA MET A 1 -3.03 -3.47 16.76
C MET A 1 -2.68 -4.64 17.63
N ASN A 2 -3.26 -5.82 17.40
CA ASN A 2 -3.14 -6.89 18.40
C ASN A 2 -2.28 -8.07 17.90
N ASP A 3 -2.43 -8.54 16.65
CA ASP A 3 -1.63 -9.69 16.15
C ASP A 3 -1.20 -9.59 14.67
N GLY A 4 -1.51 -8.49 13.99
CA GLY A 4 -1.16 -8.29 12.59
C GLY A 4 0.35 -8.08 12.39
N CYS A 5 0.95 -8.83 11.47
CA CYS A 5 2.39 -8.78 11.19
C CYS A 5 2.67 -8.98 9.69
N VAL A 6 1.79 -8.43 8.85
CA VAL A 6 1.87 -8.53 7.40
C VAL A 6 2.23 -7.16 6.81
N GLN A 7 2.12 -7.00 5.50
CA GLN A 7 2.68 -5.83 4.79
C GLN A 7 2.26 -4.48 5.39
N GLU A 8 1.00 -4.32 5.80
CA GLU A 8 0.48 -3.07 6.38
C GLU A 8 1.11 -2.80 7.75
N GLU A 9 1.02 -3.73 8.70
CA GLU A 9 1.51 -3.52 10.06
C GLU A 9 3.03 -3.38 10.09
N ILE A 10 3.75 -4.11 9.23
CA ILE A 10 5.19 -3.95 9.06
C ILE A 10 5.50 -2.52 8.61
N ARG A 11 4.75 -1.96 7.65
CA ARG A 11 4.99 -0.60 7.16
C ARG A 11 4.70 0.43 8.25
N PHE A 12 3.61 0.28 8.99
CA PHE A 12 3.29 1.15 10.13
C PHE A 12 4.32 1.03 11.27
N THR A 13 4.95 -0.13 11.44
CA THR A 13 5.98 -0.34 12.47
C THR A 13 7.29 0.37 12.11
N VAL A 14 7.73 0.30 10.85
CA VAL A 14 8.97 0.95 10.43
C VAL A 14 8.82 2.46 10.19
N CYS A 15 7.58 2.92 9.96
CA CYS A 15 7.19 4.32 9.81
C CYS A 15 6.08 4.69 10.81
N PRO A 16 6.36 4.75 12.13
CA PRO A 16 5.37 4.89 13.19
C PRO A 16 4.53 6.18 13.12
N GLU A 17 4.99 7.21 12.43
CA GLU A 17 4.20 8.42 12.17
C GLU A 17 2.87 8.11 11.44
N MET A 18 2.81 7.00 10.68
CA MET A 18 1.58 6.55 10.01
C MET A 18 0.49 6.12 11.00
N ILE A 19 0.85 5.71 12.23
CA ILE A 19 -0.08 5.18 13.23
C ILE A 19 -1.14 6.22 13.63
N ILE A 20 -0.80 7.51 13.59
CA ILE A 20 -1.75 8.59 13.93
C ILE A 20 -2.98 8.59 13.00
N SER A 21 -2.87 8.02 11.80
CA SER A 21 -4.01 7.86 10.88
C SER A 21 -5.14 7.04 11.49
N LEU A 22 -4.84 6.09 12.39
CA LEU A 22 -5.86 5.31 13.10
C LEU A 22 -6.71 6.15 14.05
N LEU A 23 -6.21 7.33 14.47
CA LEU A 23 -6.94 8.26 15.33
C LEU A 23 -7.80 9.23 14.52
N VAL A 24 -7.35 9.63 13.33
CA VAL A 24 -7.93 10.75 12.59
C VAL A 24 -8.71 10.35 11.34
N CYS A 25 -8.50 9.13 10.82
CA CYS A 25 -9.19 8.64 9.64
C CYS A 25 -10.31 7.67 10.03
N GLU A 26 -11.51 7.89 9.46
CA GLU A 26 -12.59 6.92 9.54
C GLU A 26 -12.35 5.72 8.61
N VAL A 27 -13.18 4.68 8.75
CA VAL A 27 -13.16 3.50 7.88
C VAL A 27 -13.46 3.92 6.44
N MET A 28 -12.60 3.52 5.50
CA MET A 28 -12.73 3.86 4.09
C MET A 28 -13.97 3.22 3.44
N LYS A 29 -14.72 3.99 2.65
CA LYS A 29 -15.69 3.47 1.68
C LYS A 29 -14.98 2.91 0.44
N ASP A 30 -15.71 2.25 -0.45
CA ASP A 30 -15.18 1.61 -1.66
C ASP A 30 -14.49 2.58 -2.65
N ASP A 31 -14.80 3.87 -2.58
CA ASP A 31 -14.27 4.95 -3.42
C ASP A 31 -13.28 5.87 -2.70
N GLU A 32 -12.93 5.55 -1.45
CA GLU A 32 -12.01 6.35 -0.63
C GLU A 32 -10.63 5.69 -0.52
N CYS A 33 -9.61 6.51 -0.28
CA CYS A 33 -8.24 6.08 0.01
C CYS A 33 -7.60 7.06 1.00
N ILE A 34 -6.51 6.65 1.65
CA ILE A 34 -5.78 7.51 2.59
C ILE A 34 -4.37 7.76 2.05
N PHE A 35 -4.01 9.03 1.87
CA PHE A 35 -2.65 9.44 1.53
C PHE A 35 -1.86 9.77 2.80
N LEU A 36 -0.70 9.14 2.93
CA LEU A 36 0.26 9.32 4.01
C LEU A 36 1.56 9.84 3.37
N ILE A 37 1.80 11.15 3.53
CA ILE A 37 2.88 11.87 2.83
C ILE A 37 3.86 12.39 3.85
N GLY A 38 5.15 12.13 3.63
CA GLY A 38 6.20 12.68 4.47
C GLY A 38 6.71 11.76 5.57
N CYS A 39 6.17 10.55 5.69
CA CYS A 39 6.53 9.63 6.76
C CYS A 39 8.00 9.18 6.63
N GLU A 40 8.71 9.26 7.75
CA GLU A 40 10.10 8.81 7.89
C GLU A 40 10.16 7.33 8.25
N ARG A 41 11.17 6.62 7.73
CA ARG A 41 11.50 5.27 8.17
C ARG A 41 12.54 5.31 9.29
N TYR A 42 12.26 4.64 10.40
CA TYR A 42 13.13 4.65 11.59
C TYR A 42 13.94 3.38 11.80
N CYS A 43 13.51 2.25 11.23
CA CYS A 43 14.22 0.99 11.41
C CYS A 43 14.24 0.10 10.16
N SER A 44 15.27 -0.73 10.11
CA SER A 44 15.38 -1.86 9.22
C SER A 44 14.86 -3.12 9.89
N TYR A 45 14.34 -4.05 9.09
CA TYR A 45 13.77 -5.30 9.58
C TYR A 45 14.17 -6.46 8.67
N LYS A 46 13.98 -7.68 9.16
CA LYS A 46 14.04 -8.92 8.38
C LYS A 46 12.84 -9.79 8.72
N GLY A 47 12.55 -10.75 7.85
CA GLY A 47 11.41 -11.65 8.02
C GLY A 47 10.06 -11.00 7.75
N TYR A 48 9.00 -11.75 8.03
CA TYR A 48 7.61 -11.42 7.73
C TYR A 48 6.70 -12.31 8.60
N GLY A 49 5.50 -11.84 8.97
CA GLY A 49 4.61 -12.60 9.84
C GLY A 49 5.27 -12.92 11.19
N PHE A 50 5.11 -14.16 11.66
CA PHE A 50 5.72 -14.62 12.92
C PHE A 50 7.26 -14.58 12.94
N GLY A 51 7.91 -14.45 11.78
CA GLY A 51 9.37 -14.33 11.69
C GLY A 51 9.88 -12.89 11.60
N LEU A 52 9.01 -11.88 11.77
CA LEU A 52 9.42 -10.47 11.74
C LEU A 52 10.36 -10.15 12.90
N GLU A 53 11.50 -9.53 12.59
CA GLU A 53 12.49 -9.13 13.57
C GLU A 53 13.04 -7.74 13.24
N PHE A 54 13.16 -6.89 14.27
CA PHE A 54 13.95 -5.66 14.19
C PHE A 54 15.41 -6.01 13.87
N LYS A 55 15.98 -5.34 12.87
CA LYS A 55 17.35 -5.61 12.43
C LYS A 55 18.33 -4.56 12.96
N ALA A 56 18.02 -3.29 12.76
CA ALA A 56 18.85 -2.16 13.18
C ALA A 56 18.06 -0.85 12.98
N ASP A 57 18.51 0.21 13.63
CA ASP A 57 18.06 1.58 13.33
C ASP A 57 18.31 1.92 11.85
N PHE A 58 17.51 2.84 11.33
CA PHE A 58 17.60 3.31 9.95
C PHE A 58 17.68 4.84 9.92
N VAL A 59 18.71 5.37 9.29
CA VAL A 59 18.81 6.80 8.98
C VAL A 59 18.20 6.99 7.60
N ASP A 60 17.04 7.66 7.57
CA ASP A 60 16.33 7.90 6.33
C ASP A 60 16.91 9.12 5.60
N ASP A 61 17.74 8.88 4.59
CA ASP A 61 18.32 9.94 3.75
C ASP A 61 17.39 10.42 2.63
N THR A 62 16.10 10.02 2.63
CA THR A 62 15.13 10.49 1.64
C THR A 62 15.07 12.03 1.65
N PRO A 63 15.19 12.69 0.47
CA PRO A 63 15.11 14.14 0.37
C PRO A 63 13.80 14.69 0.92
N LYS A 64 13.80 15.97 1.28
CA LYS A 64 12.61 16.69 1.71
C LYS A 64 12.09 17.60 0.61
N ASP A 65 10.78 17.75 0.54
CA ASP A 65 10.13 18.71 -0.35
C ASP A 65 10.21 20.15 0.21
N ALA A 66 9.63 21.11 -0.52
CA ALA A 66 9.60 22.52 -0.13
C ALA A 66 8.86 22.78 1.20
N TRP A 67 8.07 21.83 1.70
CA TRP A 67 7.35 21.92 2.96
C TRP A 67 8.03 21.14 4.09
N GLY A 68 9.23 20.61 3.85
CA GLY A 68 10.01 19.88 4.84
C GLY A 68 9.55 18.44 5.07
N ARG A 69 8.65 17.91 4.23
CA ARG A 69 8.18 16.52 4.31
C ARG A 69 9.15 15.61 3.56
N LYS A 70 9.41 14.41 4.05
CA LYS A 70 10.16 13.41 3.27
C LYS A 70 9.44 13.15 1.95
N MET A 71 10.17 12.99 0.85
CA MET A 71 9.62 12.63 -0.46
C MET A 71 9.20 11.15 -0.51
N CYS A 72 8.34 10.77 0.43
CA CYS A 72 7.78 9.44 0.63
C CYS A 72 6.26 9.58 0.56
N HIS A 73 5.66 8.97 -0.47
CA HIS A 73 4.22 8.95 -0.68
C HIS A 73 3.72 7.52 -0.51
N VAL A 74 2.87 7.30 0.49
CA VAL A 74 2.19 6.03 0.71
C VAL A 74 0.70 6.26 0.52
N VAL A 75 0.05 5.38 -0.22
CA VAL A 75 -1.41 5.37 -0.35
C VAL A 75 -1.93 4.06 0.22
N ALA A 76 -2.84 4.16 1.19
CA ALA A 76 -3.54 3.02 1.75
C ALA A 76 -4.84 2.78 0.95
N ILE A 77 -5.00 1.55 0.47
CA ILE A 77 -6.18 1.03 -0.20
C ILE A 77 -6.46 -0.38 0.30
N ASP A 78 -7.71 -0.67 0.66
CA ASP A 78 -8.16 -1.96 1.18
C ASP A 78 -8.73 -2.83 0.07
N ALA A 79 -8.26 -4.07 -0.05
CA ALA A 79 -8.83 -5.06 -0.97
C ALA A 79 -10.05 -5.75 -0.36
N ILE A 80 -10.88 -6.39 -1.18
CA ILE A 80 -11.98 -7.22 -0.66
C ILE A 80 -11.40 -8.44 0.06
N CYS A 81 -11.84 -8.71 1.29
CA CYS A 81 -11.52 -9.95 1.99
C CYS A 81 -12.47 -11.07 1.55
N LEU A 82 -11.94 -12.10 0.90
CA LEU A 82 -12.74 -13.14 0.24
C LEU A 82 -12.74 -14.45 1.05
N SER A 83 -13.94 -14.96 1.35
CA SER A 83 -14.06 -16.32 1.91
C SER A 83 -13.69 -17.42 0.91
N SER A 84 -13.85 -17.15 -0.39
CA SER A 84 -13.43 -18.00 -1.50
C SER A 84 -12.89 -17.15 -2.63
N SER A 85 -11.71 -17.52 -3.15
CA SER A 85 -11.06 -16.80 -4.26
C SER A 85 -11.92 -16.78 -5.52
N SER A 86 -12.82 -17.73 -5.75
CA SER A 86 -13.71 -17.72 -6.91
C SER A 86 -14.70 -16.54 -6.94
N MET A 87 -15.00 -15.91 -5.80
CA MET A 87 -15.98 -14.83 -5.73
C MET A 87 -15.50 -13.53 -6.37
N GLN A 88 -14.18 -13.34 -6.55
CA GLN A 88 -13.64 -12.09 -7.09
C GLN A 88 -13.90 -11.90 -8.59
N PHE A 89 -14.27 -12.96 -9.32
CA PHE A 89 -14.45 -12.91 -10.77
C PHE A 89 -15.82 -12.37 -11.20
N ASN A 90 -16.72 -12.08 -10.26
CA ASN A 90 -17.97 -11.42 -10.59
C ASN A 90 -17.74 -9.92 -10.87
N ILE A 91 -18.58 -9.36 -11.75
CA ILE A 91 -18.44 -7.97 -12.22
C ILE A 91 -18.45 -6.95 -11.06
N PRO A 92 -19.38 -7.02 -10.07
CA PRO A 92 -19.34 -6.13 -8.91
C PRO A 92 -18.00 -6.13 -8.15
N SER A 93 -17.44 -7.31 -7.85
CA SER A 93 -16.15 -7.43 -7.16
C SER A 93 -15.02 -6.80 -7.98
N ILE A 94 -14.97 -7.06 -9.28
CA ILE A 94 -13.97 -6.48 -10.18
C ILE A 94 -14.10 -4.95 -10.22
N GLN A 95 -15.33 -4.44 -10.36
CA GLN A 95 -15.60 -3.00 -10.40
C GLN A 95 -15.21 -2.31 -9.10
N ARG A 96 -15.50 -2.93 -7.96
CA ARG A 96 -15.11 -2.41 -6.64
C ARG A 96 -13.60 -2.29 -6.53
N GLU A 97 -12.86 -3.35 -6.87
CA GLU A 97 -11.38 -3.35 -6.77
C GLU A 97 -10.73 -2.34 -7.74
N LEU A 98 -11.30 -2.18 -8.95
CA LEU A 98 -10.88 -1.15 -9.90
C LEU A 98 -11.16 0.26 -9.37
N THR A 99 -12.33 0.49 -8.77
CA THR A 99 -12.73 1.78 -8.19
C THR A 99 -11.79 2.16 -7.05
N LYS A 100 -11.51 1.22 -6.15
CA LYS A 100 -10.57 1.40 -5.03
C LYS A 100 -9.15 1.71 -5.51
N ALA A 101 -8.64 0.93 -6.45
CA ALA A 101 -7.31 1.16 -7.04
C ALA A 101 -7.25 2.54 -7.72
N TYR A 102 -8.28 2.89 -8.49
CA TYR A 102 -8.39 4.18 -9.15
C TYR A 102 -8.40 5.34 -8.14
N ALA A 103 -9.16 5.23 -7.04
CA ALA A 103 -9.18 6.23 -5.97
C ALA A 103 -7.77 6.52 -5.43
N GLY A 104 -6.95 5.48 -5.27
CA GLY A 104 -5.56 5.62 -4.82
C GLY A 104 -4.58 6.14 -5.86
N PHE A 105 -4.80 5.86 -7.16
CA PHE A 105 -3.81 6.16 -8.21
C PHE A 105 -4.08 7.44 -9.00
N GLN A 106 -5.33 7.94 -9.02
CA GLN A 106 -5.70 9.10 -9.84
C GLN A 106 -4.98 10.40 -9.44
N ASN A 107 -4.62 10.56 -8.16
CA ASN A 107 -4.07 11.81 -7.62
C ASN A 107 -2.54 11.96 -7.77
N LEU A 108 -1.88 11.09 -8.54
CA LEU A 108 -0.45 11.20 -8.84
C LEU A 108 -0.11 12.37 -9.80
N ASN A 109 -1.12 13.11 -10.27
CA ASN A 109 -0.99 14.19 -11.27
C ASN A 109 -1.06 15.61 -10.68
N LEU A 110 -0.98 15.80 -9.37
CA LEU A 110 -1.25 17.09 -8.70
C LEU A 110 -0.11 18.12 -8.75
N SER A 111 0.97 17.89 -9.50
CA SER A 111 1.99 18.92 -9.73
C SER A 111 2.10 19.23 -11.22
N SER A 112 1.82 20.50 -11.53
CA SER A 112 1.63 21.05 -12.87
C SER A 112 2.87 21.01 -13.78
N GLU A 113 3.98 20.37 -13.35
CA GLU A 113 5.20 20.24 -14.13
C GLU A 113 5.83 18.84 -13.96
N GLN A 114 5.64 18.01 -14.98
CA GLN A 114 6.61 17.05 -15.54
C GLN A 114 7.11 15.82 -14.77
N HIS A 115 6.49 15.36 -13.69
CA HIS A 115 6.85 14.05 -13.14
C HIS A 115 5.64 13.13 -12.92
N ILE A 116 5.35 12.30 -13.93
CA ILE A 116 4.51 11.11 -13.73
C ILE A 116 5.30 10.18 -12.80
N VAL A 117 4.88 10.10 -11.54
CA VAL A 117 5.45 9.15 -10.58
C VAL A 117 4.81 7.79 -10.81
N GLY A 118 5.62 6.76 -10.99
CA GLY A 118 5.12 5.40 -11.15
C GLY A 118 4.48 4.86 -9.87
N VAL A 119 3.55 3.92 -10.01
CA VAL A 119 2.96 3.18 -8.87
C VAL A 119 3.87 2.00 -8.54
N ALA A 120 4.46 2.01 -7.34
CA ALA A 120 5.12 0.85 -6.77
C ALA A 120 4.12 0.02 -5.95
N THR A 121 3.69 -1.13 -6.49
CA THR A 121 2.71 -2.04 -5.85
C THR A 121 3.16 -3.51 -5.99
N GLY A 122 2.36 -4.44 -5.47
CA GLY A 122 2.63 -5.88 -5.51
C GLY A 122 1.34 -6.70 -5.54
N ASN A 123 1.34 -7.87 -4.88
CA ASN A 123 0.21 -8.79 -4.82
C ASN A 123 -0.88 -8.31 -3.84
N TRP A 124 -1.45 -7.13 -4.11
CA TRP A 124 -2.44 -6.46 -3.28
C TRP A 124 -3.68 -7.34 -3.06
N GLY A 125 -4.01 -7.62 -1.81
CA GLY A 125 -5.15 -8.46 -1.43
C GLY A 125 -4.97 -9.98 -1.64
N CYS A 126 -3.83 -10.45 -2.13
CA CYS A 126 -3.64 -11.87 -2.46
C CYS A 126 -3.12 -12.74 -1.30
N GLY A 127 -2.75 -12.12 -0.18
CA GLY A 127 -2.30 -12.83 1.02
C GLY A 127 -3.47 -13.21 1.93
N ALA A 128 -3.56 -12.57 3.10
CA ALA A 128 -4.61 -12.81 4.08
C ALA A 128 -6.04 -12.64 3.54
N PHE A 129 -6.22 -11.89 2.44
CA PHE A 129 -7.53 -11.58 1.85
C PHE A 129 -7.93 -12.51 0.70
N ASN A 130 -7.10 -13.51 0.37
CA ASN A 130 -7.44 -14.61 -0.55
C ASN A 130 -7.76 -14.18 -2.01
N GLY A 131 -7.23 -13.03 -2.44
CA GLY A 131 -7.29 -12.57 -3.83
C GLY A 131 -6.41 -13.40 -4.77
N ASP A 132 -6.80 -13.46 -6.04
CA ASP A 132 -6.06 -14.14 -7.09
C ASP A 132 -4.99 -13.21 -7.66
N ILE A 133 -3.75 -13.71 -7.74
CA ILE A 133 -2.59 -12.90 -8.14
C ILE A 133 -2.68 -12.51 -9.63
N GLU A 134 -3.22 -13.37 -10.50
CA GLU A 134 -3.30 -13.08 -11.93
C GLU A 134 -4.39 -12.04 -12.24
N LEU A 135 -5.51 -12.06 -11.48
CA LEU A 135 -6.53 -11.03 -11.60
C LEU A 135 -6.02 -9.67 -11.09
N LYS A 136 -5.31 -9.66 -9.96
CA LYS A 136 -4.78 -8.44 -9.33
C LYS A 136 -3.53 -7.89 -10.01
N GLY A 137 -2.73 -8.77 -10.61
CA GLY A 137 -1.49 -8.44 -11.29
C GLY A 137 -1.41 -9.16 -12.62
N LYS A 138 -1.50 -8.42 -13.72
CA LYS A 138 -1.25 -9.00 -15.03
C LYS A 138 0.24 -9.36 -15.12
N LYS A 139 0.58 -10.65 -15.19
CA LYS A 139 1.95 -11.06 -15.53
C LYS A 139 2.34 -10.40 -16.85
N VAL A 140 3.33 -9.51 -16.81
CA VAL A 140 4.04 -9.14 -18.04
C VAL A 140 4.76 -10.41 -18.47
N GLN A 141 4.29 -11.06 -19.53
CA GLN A 141 5.06 -12.10 -20.19
C GLN A 141 6.41 -11.49 -20.55
N LYS A 142 7.47 -11.91 -19.85
CA LYS A 142 8.83 -11.65 -20.30
C LYS A 142 8.99 -12.43 -21.59
N ASN A 143 8.75 -11.78 -22.71
CA ASN A 143 9.22 -12.27 -23.99
C ASN A 143 10.75 -12.26 -23.91
N ASN A 144 11.34 -13.42 -23.62
CA ASN A 144 12.76 -13.66 -23.78
C ASN A 144 13.06 -13.45 -25.28
N LYS A 145 13.64 -12.30 -25.61
CA LYS A 145 14.40 -12.11 -26.84
C LYS A 145 15.85 -12.47 -26.55
#